data_AF-A0A8T0N3D0-F1
#
_entry.id   AF-A0A8T0N3D0-F1
#
_cell.length_a   1.000
_cell.length_b   1.000
_cell.length_c   1.000
_cell.angle_alpha   90.00
_cell.angle_beta   90.00
_cell.angle_gamma   90.00
#
_symmetry.space_group_name_H-M   'P 1'
#
loop_
_entity.id
_entity.type
_entity.pdbx_description
1 polymer ?
#
loop_
_entity_poly.entity_id
_entity_poly.type
_entity_poly.pdbx_seq_one_letter_code
_entity_poly.pdbx_strand_id
1 'polypeptide(L)'
;MVVEEAVVEVLQACDVFKKEEEKSFTLLYCWNILKHEQKWYEACANKKQKTSSNSSGVPAQEEGASQSTDASNARPDGRKKEKERQRKGKNPMSPGENLYMDAMENLWVKKKEVEELKELKKKERNDDRIAIEMKRLQVKMDAEKERCDLQREELELRKRIEEKNGSREGKE
;
A
#
# COMPACT_ATOMS: atom_id res chain seq x y z
N MET A 1 -33.54 -10.86 11.94
CA MET A 1 -34.02 -10.93 10.55
C MET A 1 -33.70 -9.67 9.74
N VAL A 2 -33.94 -8.44 10.24
CA VAL A 2 -33.64 -7.20 9.48
C VAL A 2 -32.16 -6.99 9.11
N VAL A 3 -31.22 -7.51 9.92
CA VAL A 3 -29.77 -7.36 9.67
C VAL A 3 -29.30 -8.24 8.50
N GLU A 4 -29.94 -9.39 8.26
CA GLU A 4 -29.55 -10.29 7.16
C GLU A 4 -29.99 -9.74 5.80
N GLU A 5 -31.16 -9.11 5.74
CA GLU A 5 -31.72 -8.51 4.52
C GLU A 5 -30.83 -7.36 3.98
N ALA A 6 -30.38 -6.48 4.88
CA ALA A 6 -29.50 -5.37 4.49
C ALA A 6 -28.11 -5.81 4.01
N VAL A 7 -27.61 -6.96 4.49
CA VAL A 7 -26.33 -7.53 4.01
C VAL A 7 -26.49 -8.07 2.59
N VAL A 8 -27.63 -8.70 2.29
CA VAL A 8 -27.93 -9.23 0.96
C VAL A 8 -28.02 -8.10 -0.08
N GLU A 9 -28.69 -6.99 0.24
CA GLU A 9 -28.81 -5.84 -0.65
C GLU A 9 -27.46 -5.21 -1.00
N VAL A 10 -26.56 -5.09 -0.02
CA VAL A 10 -25.23 -4.51 -0.21
C VAL A 10 -24.36 -5.39 -1.10
N LEU A 11 -24.45 -6.70 -0.94
CA LEU A 11 -23.74 -7.65 -1.80
C LEU A 11 -24.24 -7.59 -3.24
N GLN A 12 -25.56 -7.51 -3.44
CA GLN A 12 -26.16 -7.34 -4.77
C GLN A 12 -25.69 -6.02 -5.42
N ALA A 13 -25.66 -4.92 -4.66
CA ALA A 13 -25.16 -3.64 -5.17
C ALA A 13 -23.67 -3.71 -5.54
N CYS A 14 -22.85 -4.41 -4.76
CA CYS A 14 -21.44 -4.64 -5.08
C CYS A 14 -21.25 -5.43 -6.38
N ASP A 15 -22.11 -6.42 -6.63
CA ASP A 15 -22.05 -7.22 -7.87
C ASP A 15 -22.46 -6.40 -9.11
N VAL A 16 -23.45 -5.52 -8.98
CA VAL A 16 -23.82 -4.58 -10.06
C VAL A 16 -22.67 -3.62 -10.35
N PHE A 17 -22.09 -3.01 -9.31
CA PHE A 17 -20.95 -2.10 -9.45
C PHE A 17 -19.76 -2.77 -10.14
N LYS A 18 -19.45 -4.02 -9.77
CA LYS A 18 -18.33 -4.77 -10.37
C LYS A 18 -18.55 -5.07 -11.85
N LYS A 19 -19.80 -5.25 -12.29
CA LYS A 19 -20.14 -5.47 -13.70
C LYS A 19 -20.03 -4.18 -14.53
N GLU A 20 -20.31 -3.03 -13.93
CA GLU A 20 -20.31 -1.74 -14.62
C GLU A 20 -18.90 -1.11 -14.68
N GLU A 21 -18.16 -1.16 -13.58
CA GLU A 21 -16.86 -0.49 -13.44
C GLU A 21 -15.65 -1.41 -13.64
N GLU A 22 -15.89 -2.71 -13.87
CA GLU A 22 -14.88 -3.78 -13.96
C GLU A 22 -13.93 -3.84 -12.74
N LYS A 23 -14.33 -3.23 -11.62
CA LYS A 23 -13.52 -3.05 -10.40
C LYS A 23 -14.33 -3.41 -9.17
N SER A 24 -13.66 -3.88 -8.12
CA SER A 24 -14.30 -4.12 -6.84
C SER A 24 -14.57 -2.80 -6.11
N PHE A 25 -15.68 -2.75 -5.36
CA PHE A 25 -16.01 -1.59 -4.54
C PHE A 25 -15.04 -1.49 -3.34
N THR A 26 -14.07 -0.58 -3.43
CA THR A 26 -12.97 -0.47 -2.46
C THR A 26 -13.38 0.18 -1.14
N LEU A 27 -14.48 0.94 -1.13
CA LEU A 27 -14.99 1.66 0.04
C LEU A 27 -16.00 0.86 0.88
N LEU A 28 -16.17 -0.44 0.60
CA LEU A 28 -17.10 -1.31 1.34
C LEU A 28 -16.77 -1.34 2.84
N TYR A 29 -15.49 -1.36 3.18
CA TYR A 29 -15.01 -1.33 4.56
C TYR A 29 -15.39 -0.01 5.25
N CYS A 30 -15.18 1.13 4.57
CA CYS A 30 -15.58 2.44 5.08
C CYS A 30 -17.10 2.53 5.28
N TRP A 31 -17.89 2.01 4.32
CA TRP A 31 -19.34 1.97 4.43
C TRP A 31 -19.81 1.13 5.63
N ASN A 32 -19.22 -0.05 5.85
CA ASN A 32 -19.57 -0.92 6.98
C ASN A 32 -19.33 -0.28 8.35
N ILE A 33 -18.31 0.56 8.48
CA ILE A 33 -18.04 1.31 9.71
C ILE A 33 -19.02 2.47 9.86
N LEU A 34 -19.24 3.22 8.78
CA LEU A 34 -19.99 4.47 8.83
C LEU A 34 -21.51 4.27 8.84
N LYS A 35 -22.03 3.12 8.41
CA LYS A 35 -23.48 2.87 8.27
C LYS A 35 -24.27 3.01 9.58
N HIS A 36 -23.61 2.88 10.73
CA HIS A 36 -24.23 2.98 12.05
C HIS A 36 -24.06 4.36 12.72
N GLU A 37 -23.37 5.31 12.07
CA GLU A 37 -23.15 6.64 12.63
C GLU A 37 -24.43 7.49 12.57
N GLN A 38 -24.86 8.00 13.74
CA GLN A 38 -26.10 8.78 13.93
C GLN A 38 -26.26 9.94 12.95
N LYS A 39 -25.14 10.57 12.57
CA LYS A 39 -25.09 11.70 11.61
C LYS A 39 -25.71 11.38 10.24
N TRP A 40 -25.73 10.10 9.82
CA TRP A 40 -26.28 9.68 8.54
C TRP A 40 -27.77 9.29 8.62
N TYR A 41 -28.28 8.98 9.81
CA TYR A 41 -29.71 8.73 10.03
C TYR A 41 -30.52 10.03 10.14
N GLU A 42 -29.97 11.06 10.79
CA GLU A 42 -30.66 12.34 11.02
C GLU A 42 -30.90 13.15 9.72
N ALA A 43 -30.02 12.99 8.72
CA ALA A 43 -30.15 13.67 7.43
C ALA A 43 -31.43 13.26 6.66
N CYS A 44 -31.93 12.04 6.87
CA CYS A 44 -33.18 11.58 6.26
C CYS A 44 -34.44 12.00 7.05
N ALA A 45 -34.31 12.29 8.35
CA ALA A 45 -35.43 12.60 9.25
C ALA A 45 -35.81 14.10 9.31
N ASN A 46 -34.91 15.01 8.93
CA ASN A 46 -35.11 16.45 9.10
C ASN A 46 -35.94 17.15 8.00
N LYS A 47 -36.73 16.42 7.20
CA LYS A 47 -37.82 17.02 6.37
C LYS A 47 -39.05 17.41 7.21
N LYS A 48 -38.87 17.92 8.44
CA LYS A 48 -39.96 18.57 9.16
C LYS A 48 -40.05 20.02 8.68
N GLN A 49 -41.18 20.32 8.03
CA GLN A 49 -41.54 21.63 7.52
C GLN A 49 -41.25 22.72 8.54
N LYS A 50 -40.46 23.71 8.12
CA LYS A 50 -40.29 24.96 8.86
C LYS A 50 -41.57 25.78 8.64
N THR A 51 -42.58 25.62 9.49
CA THR A 51 -43.70 26.57 9.56
C THR A 51 -43.17 27.86 10.14
N SER A 52 -42.91 28.83 9.28
CA SER A 52 -42.62 30.21 9.66
C SER A 52 -43.92 30.86 10.13
N SER A 53 -44.12 30.96 11.44
CA SER A 53 -45.12 31.85 12.03
C SER A 53 -44.43 33.10 12.60
N ASN A 54 -44.52 34.18 11.82
CA ASN A 54 -44.29 35.55 12.26
C ASN A 54 -45.23 35.92 13.42
N SER A 55 -44.69 36.49 14.49
CA SER A 55 -45.31 37.57 15.28
C SER A 55 -44.22 38.21 16.17
N SER A 56 -43.69 39.39 15.81
CA SER A 56 -44.05 40.69 16.42
C SER A 56 -44.26 40.59 17.95
N GLY A 57 -43.43 41.10 18.85
CA GLY A 57 -42.71 42.37 18.86
C GLY A 57 -43.42 43.34 19.82
N VAL A 58 -42.95 43.49 21.06
CA VAL A 58 -43.16 44.69 21.89
C VAL A 58 -42.06 44.81 22.97
N PRO A 59 -41.38 45.96 23.12
CA PRO A 59 -40.48 46.27 24.23
C PRO A 59 -41.18 47.15 25.29
N ALA A 60 -40.75 47.07 26.55
CA ALA A 60 -41.11 48.05 27.57
C ALA A 60 -39.96 48.24 28.58
N GLN A 61 -39.19 49.32 28.39
CA GLN A 61 -38.88 50.44 29.32
C GLN A 61 -39.37 50.26 30.80
N GLU A 62 -38.68 50.61 31.89
CA GLU A 62 -37.83 51.78 32.24
C GLU A 62 -36.91 51.52 33.47
N GLU A 63 -35.75 52.21 33.43
CA GLU A 63 -34.96 52.93 34.47
C GLU A 63 -35.15 52.70 36.00
N GLY A 64 -34.03 52.65 36.72
CA GLY A 64 -33.98 52.79 38.19
C GLY A 64 -32.57 52.65 38.81
N ALA A 65 -32.12 53.69 39.51
CA ALA A 65 -30.74 53.99 39.93
C ALA A 65 -30.10 53.17 41.09
N SER A 66 -28.76 53.18 41.08
CA SER A 66 -27.82 53.36 42.22
C SER A 66 -27.33 52.21 43.13
N GLN A 67 -25.98 52.20 43.26
CA GLN A 67 -25.11 51.78 44.38
C GLN A 67 -24.64 50.30 44.58
N SER A 68 -23.34 50.13 44.29
CA SER A 68 -22.26 49.42 45.03
C SER A 68 -22.58 48.17 45.87
N THR A 69 -21.94 47.04 45.52
CA THR A 69 -21.15 46.19 46.44
C THR A 69 -20.41 45.10 45.64
N ASP A 70 -19.11 44.95 45.92
CA ASP A 70 -18.25 43.89 45.41
C ASP A 70 -18.41 42.64 46.29
N ALA A 71 -18.89 41.53 45.72
CA ALA A 71 -18.51 40.16 46.07
C ALA A 71 -19.30 39.14 45.22
N SER A 72 -18.54 38.41 44.39
CA SER A 72 -18.81 37.03 43.97
C SER A 72 -20.14 36.74 43.28
N ASN A 73 -20.28 37.19 42.03
CA ASN A 73 -20.96 36.37 41.03
C ASN A 73 -20.43 36.71 39.63
N ALA A 74 -19.17 36.34 39.37
CA ALA A 74 -18.63 36.39 38.03
C ALA A 74 -19.42 35.39 37.17
N ARG A 75 -20.04 35.89 36.10
CA ARG A 75 -20.69 35.07 35.07
C ARG A 75 -19.72 33.95 34.65
N PRO A 76 -20.18 32.70 34.50
CA PRO A 76 -19.31 31.60 34.07
C PRO A 76 -18.60 32.01 32.79
N ASP A 77 -17.29 31.76 32.76
CA ASP A 77 -16.44 32.25 31.69
C ASP A 77 -17.00 31.78 30.34
N GLY A 78 -17.10 32.71 29.40
CA GLY A 78 -17.80 32.48 28.15
C GLY A 78 -17.19 31.31 27.40
N ARG A 79 -18.03 30.53 26.71
CA ARG A 79 -17.70 29.36 25.87
C ARG A 79 -16.45 29.53 24.96
N LYS A 80 -16.06 30.78 24.68
CA LYS A 80 -14.86 31.15 23.90
C LYS A 80 -13.54 30.96 24.67
N LYS A 81 -13.45 31.33 25.95
CA LYS A 81 -12.23 31.19 26.77
C LYS A 81 -12.02 29.75 27.27
N GLU A 82 -13.09 29.05 27.62
CA GLU A 82 -13.02 27.60 27.95
C GLU A 82 -12.50 26.79 26.75
N LYS A 83 -12.97 27.10 25.52
CA LYS A 83 -12.51 26.45 24.28
C LYS A 83 -11.03 26.72 23.98
N GLU A 84 -10.52 27.90 24.33
CA GLU A 84 -9.11 28.24 24.15
C GLU A 84 -8.21 27.53 25.17
N ARG A 85 -8.63 27.45 26.43
CA ARG A 85 -7.94 26.69 27.48
C ARG A 85 -7.91 25.19 27.16
N GLN A 86 -9.01 24.65 26.62
CA GLN A 86 -9.12 23.27 26.12
C GLN A 86 -8.28 22.96 24.89
N ARG A 87 -7.86 23.97 24.12
CA ARG A 87 -6.96 23.81 22.96
C ARG A 87 -5.49 23.85 23.36
N LYS A 88 -5.16 24.62 24.41
CA LYS A 88 -3.78 24.82 24.85
C LYS A 88 -3.25 23.72 25.78
N GLY A 89 -4.13 22.88 26.33
CA GLY A 89 -3.80 21.73 27.19
C GLY A 89 -3.70 20.37 26.50
N LYS A 90 -3.81 20.29 25.17
CA LYS A 90 -3.74 19.02 24.42
C LYS A 90 -2.44 18.96 23.62
N ASN A 91 -1.45 18.29 24.21
CA ASN A 91 -0.31 17.66 23.51
C ASN A 91 -0.41 16.15 23.83
N PRO A 92 0.11 15.22 23.03
CA PRO A 92 0.35 15.18 21.57
C PRO A 92 -0.81 14.40 20.90
N MET A 93 -0.67 13.96 19.64
CA MET A 93 -1.60 13.07 18.91
C MET A 93 -2.40 12.10 19.79
N SER A 94 -3.71 11.97 19.51
CA SER A 94 -4.59 10.98 20.16
C SER A 94 -3.98 9.57 20.03
N PRO A 95 -4.04 8.71 21.08
CA PRO A 95 -3.52 7.34 21.02
C PRO A 95 -4.03 6.52 19.82
N GLY A 96 -5.24 6.80 19.34
CA GLY A 96 -5.80 6.14 18.14
C GLY A 96 -5.22 6.62 16.81
N GLU A 97 -4.71 7.84 16.74
CA GLU A 97 -4.10 8.41 15.53
C GLU A 97 -2.69 7.87 15.31
N ASN A 98 -1.95 7.57 16.40
CA ASN A 98 -0.67 6.86 16.33
C ASN A 98 -0.82 5.41 15.85
N LEU A 99 -1.89 4.70 16.22
CA LEU A 99 -2.12 3.31 15.78
C LEU A 99 -2.42 3.20 14.28
N TYR A 100 -3.13 4.18 13.72
CA TYR A 100 -3.41 4.21 12.28
C TYR A 100 -2.13 4.46 11.46
N MET A 101 -1.31 5.42 11.89
CA MET A 101 -0.04 5.72 11.25
C MET A 101 0.92 4.51 11.32
N ASP A 102 1.02 3.86 12.48
CA ASP A 102 1.83 2.64 12.66
C ASP A 102 1.32 1.47 11.80
N ALA A 103 0.01 1.29 11.68
CA ALA A 103 -0.57 0.27 10.80
C ALA A 103 -0.27 0.52 9.32
N MET A 104 -0.29 1.79 8.89
CA MET A 104 0.08 2.18 7.52
C MET A 104 1.57 1.95 7.25
N GLU A 105 2.44 2.34 8.18
CA GLU A 105 3.89 2.12 8.08
C GLU A 105 4.20 0.62 8.00
N ASN A 106 3.62 -0.19 8.88
CA ASN A 106 3.75 -1.64 8.86
C ASN A 106 3.27 -2.27 7.54
N LEU A 107 2.20 -1.74 6.92
CA LEU A 107 1.74 -2.21 5.61
C LEU A 107 2.76 -1.93 4.51
N TRP A 108 3.38 -0.75 4.54
CA TRP A 108 4.41 -0.36 3.57
C TRP A 108 5.69 -1.17 3.76
N VAL A 109 6.12 -1.41 4.99
CA VAL A 109 7.25 -2.28 5.31
C VAL A 109 7.01 -3.68 4.75
N LYS A 110 5.87 -4.31 5.08
CA LYS A 110 5.52 -5.63 4.55
C LYS A 110 5.46 -5.69 3.03
N LYS A 111 4.92 -4.63 2.39
CA LYS A 111 4.89 -4.55 0.93
C LYS A 111 6.31 -4.53 0.34
N LYS A 112 7.22 -3.77 0.96
CA LYS A 112 8.61 -3.69 0.53
C LYS A 112 9.33 -5.03 0.71
N GLU A 113 9.17 -5.68 1.85
CA GLU A 113 9.74 -7.01 2.13
C GLU A 113 9.26 -8.07 1.11
N VAL A 114 7.98 -8.06 0.78
CA VAL A 114 7.42 -8.97 -0.24
C VAL A 114 8.02 -8.70 -1.62
N GLU A 115 8.22 -7.44 -1.99
CA GLU A 115 8.85 -7.10 -3.27
C GLU A 115 10.33 -7.49 -3.30
N GLU A 116 11.07 -7.23 -2.22
CA GLU A 116 12.47 -7.64 -2.07
C GLU A 116 12.63 -9.18 -2.15
N LEU A 117 11.72 -9.94 -1.53
CA LEU A 117 11.73 -11.40 -1.62
C LEU A 117 11.44 -11.90 -3.03
N LYS A 118 10.51 -11.26 -3.76
CA LYS A 118 10.24 -11.58 -5.17
C LYS A 118 11.44 -11.28 -6.05
N GLU A 119 12.12 -10.15 -5.85
CA GLU A 119 13.32 -9.79 -6.59
C GLU A 119 14.47 -10.76 -6.30
N LEU A 120 14.67 -11.15 -5.04
CA LEU A 120 15.67 -12.15 -4.66
C LEU A 120 15.42 -13.49 -5.37
N LYS A 121 14.16 -13.96 -5.40
CA LYS A 121 13.77 -15.19 -6.10
C LYS A 121 13.90 -15.08 -7.63
N LYS A 122 13.75 -13.90 -8.21
CA LYS A 122 14.02 -13.68 -9.64
C LYS A 122 15.52 -13.73 -9.91
N LYS A 123 16.33 -13.11 -9.05
CA LYS A 123 17.78 -13.08 -9.15
C LYS A 123 18.38 -14.48 -9.01
N GLU A 124 17.96 -15.26 -8.03
CA GLU A 124 18.42 -16.65 -7.84
C GLU A 124 18.22 -17.50 -9.10
N ARG A 125 17.00 -17.49 -9.67
CA ARG A 125 16.71 -18.18 -10.94
C ARG A 125 17.53 -17.67 -12.11
N ASN A 126 17.88 -16.39 -12.11
CA ASN A 126 18.72 -15.80 -13.14
C ASN A 126 20.17 -16.27 -13.02
N ASP A 127 20.70 -16.27 -11.80
CA ASP A 127 22.05 -16.71 -11.49
C ASP A 127 22.24 -18.19 -11.81
N ASP A 128 21.25 -19.04 -11.49
CA ASP A 128 21.23 -20.45 -11.86
C ASP A 128 21.28 -20.64 -13.39
N ARG A 129 20.49 -19.87 -14.14
CA ARG A 129 20.49 -19.92 -15.60
C ARG A 129 21.86 -19.53 -16.17
N ILE A 130 22.46 -18.48 -15.63
CA ILE A 130 23.79 -18.02 -16.03
C ILE A 130 24.84 -19.10 -15.72
N ALA A 131 24.79 -19.71 -14.53
CA ALA A 131 25.73 -20.75 -14.11
C ALA A 131 25.67 -21.99 -15.02
N ILE A 132 24.46 -22.41 -15.40
CA ILE A 132 24.28 -23.52 -16.36
C ILE A 132 24.87 -23.17 -17.73
N GLU A 133 24.60 -21.97 -18.24
CA GLU A 133 25.11 -21.55 -19.54
C GLU A 133 26.64 -21.42 -19.54
N MET A 134 27.22 -20.88 -18.46
CA MET A 134 28.68 -20.81 -18.28
C MET A 134 29.31 -22.21 -18.30
N LYS A 135 28.74 -23.18 -17.59
CA LYS A 135 29.22 -24.58 -17.63
C LYS A 135 29.09 -25.19 -19.02
N ARG A 136 27.98 -24.93 -19.72
CA ARG A 136 27.77 -25.40 -21.10
C ARG A 136 28.83 -24.84 -22.05
N LEU A 137 29.15 -23.55 -21.93
CA LEU A 137 30.18 -22.89 -22.74
C LEU A 137 31.58 -23.43 -22.41
N GLN A 138 31.88 -23.66 -21.13
CA GLN A 138 33.16 -24.24 -20.71
C GLN A 138 33.38 -25.62 -21.34
N VAL A 139 32.40 -26.51 -21.26
CA VAL A 139 32.48 -27.85 -21.88
C VAL A 139 32.71 -27.76 -23.39
N LYS A 140 32.08 -26.79 -24.07
CA LYS A 140 32.29 -26.58 -25.50
C LYS A 140 33.71 -26.12 -25.81
N MET A 141 34.24 -25.17 -25.05
CA MET A 141 35.62 -24.71 -25.25
C MET A 141 36.62 -25.83 -24.98
N ASP A 142 36.42 -26.61 -23.92
CA ASP A 142 37.31 -27.72 -23.58
C ASP A 142 37.29 -28.77 -24.70
N ALA A 143 36.11 -29.14 -25.21
CA ALA A 143 36.00 -30.05 -26.35
C ALA A 143 36.66 -29.52 -27.64
N GLU A 144 36.55 -28.21 -27.90
CA GLU A 144 37.19 -27.58 -29.05
C GLU A 144 38.72 -27.53 -28.91
N LYS A 145 39.21 -27.27 -27.70
CA LYS A 145 40.63 -27.31 -27.37
C LYS A 145 41.22 -28.71 -27.59
N GLU A 146 40.57 -29.74 -27.03
CA GLU A 146 40.99 -31.13 -27.23
C GLU A 146 40.99 -31.52 -28.71
N ARG A 147 39.99 -31.06 -29.49
CA ARG A 147 39.99 -31.26 -30.94
C ARG A 147 41.20 -30.62 -31.63
N CYS A 148 41.55 -29.38 -31.26
CA CYS A 148 42.72 -28.70 -31.81
C CYS A 148 44.03 -29.41 -31.43
N ASP A 149 44.12 -29.90 -30.19
CA ASP A 149 45.30 -30.62 -29.69
C ASP A 149 45.47 -31.97 -30.42
N LEU A 150 44.40 -32.73 -30.59
CA LEU A 150 44.40 -33.97 -31.39
C LEU A 150 44.77 -33.72 -32.86
N GLN A 151 44.26 -32.66 -33.47
CA GLN A 151 44.64 -32.29 -34.85
C GLN A 151 46.12 -31.95 -34.97
N ARG A 152 46.69 -31.27 -33.97
CA ARG A 152 48.13 -30.96 -33.92
C ARG A 152 48.96 -32.24 -33.82
N GLU A 153 48.61 -33.14 -32.91
CA GLU A 153 49.31 -34.42 -32.75
C GLU A 153 49.22 -35.29 -34.01
N GLU A 154 48.06 -35.33 -34.67
CA GLU A 154 47.88 -36.08 -35.92
C GLU A 154 48.81 -35.54 -37.02
N LEU A 155 48.92 -34.22 -37.17
CA LEU A 155 49.82 -33.59 -38.14
C LEU A 155 51.28 -33.88 -37.83
N GLU A 156 51.69 -33.89 -36.56
CA GLU A 156 53.05 -34.25 -36.16
C GLU A 156 53.38 -35.72 -36.44
N LEU A 157 52.44 -36.63 -36.16
CA LEU A 157 52.58 -38.05 -36.48
C LEU A 157 52.68 -38.29 -37.98
N ARG A 158 51.85 -37.62 -38.79
CA ARG A 158 51.90 -37.69 -40.26
C ARG A 158 53.26 -37.26 -40.79
N LYS A 159 53.79 -36.11 -40.35
CA LYS A 159 55.14 -35.63 -40.73
C LYS A 159 56.22 -36.65 -40.37
N ARG A 160 56.19 -37.22 -39.17
CA ARG A 160 57.18 -38.23 -38.74
C ARG A 160 57.11 -39.51 -39.58
N ILE A 161 55.93 -39.91 -40.05
CA ILE A 161 55.76 -41.06 -40.95
C ILE A 161 56.33 -40.73 -42.34
N GLU A 162 56.02 -39.55 -42.88
CA GLU A 162 56.54 -39.08 -44.17
C GLU A 162 58.07 -39.00 -44.18
N GLU A 163 58.68 -38.43 -43.13
CA GLU A 163 60.14 -38.39 -42.96
C GLU A 163 60.76 -39.80 -42.94
N LYS A 164 60.15 -40.74 -42.22
CA LYS A 164 60.63 -42.13 -42.17
C LYS A 164 60.50 -42.85 -43.51
N ASN A 165 59.42 -42.61 -44.25
CA ASN A 165 59.20 -43.23 -45.56
C ASN A 165 60.15 -42.67 -46.62
N GLY A 166 60.33 -41.34 -46.68
CA GLY A 166 61.29 -40.72 -47.60
C GLY A 166 62.75 -41.11 -47.34
N SER A 167 63.11 -41.37 -46.08
CA SER A 167 64.46 -41.85 -45.72
C SER A 167 64.71 -43.34 -46.07
N ARG A 168 63.66 -44.13 -46.28
CA ARG A 168 63.77 -45.52 -46.77
C ARG A 168 63.94 -45.57 -48.29
N GLU A 169 63.19 -44.76 -49.04
CA GLU A 169 63.27 -44.73 -50.51
C GLU A 169 64.60 -44.16 -51.05
N GLY A 170 65.31 -43.35 -50.25
CA GLY A 170 66.65 -42.86 -50.62
C GLY A 170 67.82 -43.83 -50.36
N LYS A 171 67.55 -45.06 -49.89
CA LYS A 171 68.57 -46.09 -49.58
C LYS A 171 68.51 -47.33 -50.47
N GLU A 172 67.60 -47.37 -51.43
CA GLU A 172 67.44 -48.45 -52.43
C GLU A 172 67.96 -47.99 -53.80
#